data_AF-A0AAW7QVU0-F1
#
_entry.id   AF-A0AAW7QVU0-F1
#
_cell.length_a   1.000
_cell.length_b   1.000
_cell.length_c   1.000
_cell.angle_alpha   90.00
_cell.angle_beta   90.00
_cell.angle_gamma   90.00
#
_symmetry.space_group_name_H-M   'P 1'
#
loop_
_entity.id
_entity.type
_entity.pdbx_description
1 polymer ?
#
loop_
_entity_poly.entity_id
_entity_poly.type
_entity_poly.pdbx_seq_one_letter_code
_entity_poly.pdbx_strand_id
1 'polypeptide(L)'
;MSASHHPLSPQLSLIWLLGWSFLIAMVTLQMNLVAARSNPPKNLPVVRTVYFPQTGHHLSDRVGFLDFWRANGQLLTFGMPISEELVIDGRIVQYFERARFEYHPEYAKTVQQVQLGLIGREWLAHHSLSLPPNSNLDTGAFFPETGYSLQGEFLEFWQRHGGLVIFGFPLSEQVDENGTLVQYFERARFRYRPEALSPFLRQQETIYGIDLDSLFEVHIDELGREIARLQNVNTDPVARLPGAVDWSPGLWSRRIEVDLSRQYLFAYEDELLVFSAPVATGRDGFNTPRGDFTIYYRIPEQTMTGCLGGECWYVPNIPWVQYIVGGVALHGTYWHNAHGSGVRMSHGCINLRIDDAQWLYEWADLGVPVKIY
;
A
#
# COMPACT_ATOMS: atom_id res chain seq x y z
N MET A 1 -75.79 31.08 -3.53
CA MET A 1 -75.28 30.19 -2.47
C MET A 1 -74.84 28.89 -3.13
N SER A 2 -73.56 28.51 -2.95
CA SER A 2 -72.92 27.27 -3.44
C SER A 2 -72.83 27.14 -4.98
N ALA A 3 -71.77 26.66 -5.64
CA ALA A 3 -70.46 26.15 -5.25
C ALA A 3 -69.57 26.09 -6.51
N SER A 4 -68.25 26.04 -6.29
CA SER A 4 -67.18 25.39 -7.07
C SER A 4 -67.40 25.01 -8.55
N HIS A 5 -66.47 25.45 -9.43
CA HIS A 5 -65.86 24.61 -10.48
C HIS A 5 -64.52 25.21 -10.97
N HIS A 6 -63.46 24.40 -10.92
CA HIS A 6 -62.23 24.52 -11.72
C HIS A 6 -62.51 24.05 -13.17
N PRO A 7 -61.49 23.98 -14.06
CA PRO A 7 -60.52 24.97 -14.57
C PRO A 7 -60.70 25.08 -16.11
N LEU A 8 -59.84 25.79 -16.85
CA LEU A 8 -59.46 25.54 -18.27
C LEU A 8 -58.55 26.66 -18.81
N SER A 9 -57.32 26.33 -19.19
CA SER A 9 -56.53 27.06 -20.21
C SER A 9 -57.22 26.89 -21.59
N PRO A 10 -57.02 27.75 -22.63
CA PRO A 10 -55.79 27.65 -23.44
C PRO A 10 -55.38 28.87 -24.32
N GLN A 11 -54.12 28.83 -24.78
CA GLN A 11 -53.66 29.02 -26.18
C GLN A 11 -53.52 30.39 -26.90
N LEU A 12 -52.38 30.44 -27.64
CA LEU A 12 -52.11 31.03 -28.97
C LEU A 12 -51.89 32.56 -29.04
N SER A 13 -50.74 33.07 -29.48
CA SER A 13 -50.20 33.08 -30.86
C SER A 13 -49.09 34.17 -30.89
N LEU A 14 -48.17 34.38 -31.84
CA LEU A 14 -47.97 33.94 -33.20
C LEU A 14 -46.48 34.21 -33.57
N ILE A 15 -45.93 33.32 -34.38
CA ILE A 15 -44.62 33.34 -35.06
C ILE A 15 -44.68 34.25 -36.31
N TRP A 16 -43.53 34.76 -36.79
CA TRP A 16 -43.00 34.72 -38.18
C TRP A 16 -41.77 35.65 -38.28
N LEU A 17 -40.70 35.52 -39.09
CA LEU A 17 -39.98 34.60 -39.99
C LEU A 17 -38.72 35.42 -40.42
N LEU A 18 -37.55 34.95 -40.86
CA LEU A 18 -37.10 34.02 -41.92
C LEU A 18 -35.60 33.80 -41.59
N GLY A 19 -34.95 32.63 -41.65
CA GLY A 19 -34.97 31.56 -42.66
C GLY A 19 -33.80 31.72 -43.64
N TRP A 20 -32.74 30.90 -43.54
CA TRP A 20 -31.78 30.52 -44.62
C TRP A 20 -31.07 29.18 -44.26
N SER A 21 -31.71 28.08 -44.67
CA SER A 21 -31.23 26.84 -45.33
C SER A 21 -29.89 26.12 -45.00
N PHE A 22 -30.04 24.88 -44.54
CA PHE A 22 -29.39 23.59 -44.91
C PHE A 22 -27.87 23.48 -45.16
N LEU A 23 -27.20 22.61 -44.38
CA LEU A 23 -26.57 21.38 -44.91
C LEU A 23 -26.33 20.35 -43.79
N ILE A 24 -26.82 19.12 -44.01
CA ILE A 24 -26.51 17.94 -43.20
C ILE A 24 -25.07 17.54 -43.52
N ALA A 25 -24.17 17.59 -42.54
CA ALA A 25 -22.89 16.92 -42.60
C ALA A 25 -22.89 15.79 -41.57
N MET A 26 -22.95 14.54 -42.04
CA MET A 26 -22.53 13.37 -41.28
C MET A 26 -21.08 13.60 -40.86
N VAL A 27 -20.86 13.98 -39.60
CA VAL A 27 -19.53 13.87 -39.00
C VAL A 27 -19.37 12.41 -38.62
N THR A 28 -18.80 11.63 -39.54
CA THR A 28 -18.11 10.39 -39.18
C THR A 28 -17.04 10.75 -38.16
N LEU A 29 -17.30 10.42 -36.89
CA LEU A 29 -16.29 10.40 -35.85
C LEU A 29 -15.32 9.26 -36.20
N GLN A 30 -14.31 9.55 -37.02
CA GLN A 30 -13.13 8.70 -37.10
C GLN A 30 -12.49 8.74 -35.72
N MET A 31 -12.76 7.72 -34.90
CA MET A 31 -11.91 7.36 -33.78
C MET A 31 -10.53 7.09 -34.37
N ASN A 32 -9.68 8.12 -34.38
CA ASN A 32 -8.26 7.92 -34.52
C ASN A 32 -7.84 7.15 -33.27
N LEU A 33 -7.67 5.83 -33.41
CA LEU A 33 -6.75 5.08 -32.57
C LEU A 33 -5.39 5.74 -32.74
N VAL A 34 -5.11 6.75 -31.92
CA VAL A 34 -3.73 7.10 -31.61
C VAL A 34 -3.24 5.96 -30.77
N ALA A 35 -2.62 4.97 -31.42
CA ALA A 35 -1.69 4.09 -30.74
C ALA A 35 -0.75 5.00 -29.95
N ALA A 36 -0.74 4.85 -28.63
CA ALA A 36 0.16 5.57 -27.74
C ALA A 36 1.58 5.35 -28.27
N ARG A 37 2.16 6.36 -28.93
CA ARG A 37 3.56 6.31 -29.34
C ARG A 37 4.39 6.49 -28.08
N SER A 38 4.79 5.38 -27.49
CA SER A 38 5.78 5.29 -26.42
C SER A 38 7.13 5.77 -26.95
N ASN A 39 7.39 7.07 -26.85
CA ASN A 39 8.74 7.58 -27.03
C ASN A 39 9.45 7.47 -25.67
N PRO A 40 10.43 6.56 -25.50
CA PRO A 40 11.25 6.57 -24.31
C PRO A 40 12.01 7.89 -24.27
N PRO A 41 12.12 8.57 -23.11
CA PRO A 41 12.62 9.93 -23.12
C PRO A 41 14.15 9.94 -23.22
N LYS A 42 14.68 10.00 -24.45
CA LYS A 42 16.12 10.14 -24.73
C LYS A 42 16.76 11.43 -24.18
N ASN A 43 15.96 12.35 -23.63
CA ASN A 43 16.40 13.69 -23.24
C ASN A 43 16.25 13.98 -21.75
N LEU A 44 15.95 12.99 -20.92
CA LEU A 44 15.68 13.28 -19.52
C LEU A 44 16.97 13.33 -18.66
N PRO A 45 17.02 14.19 -17.63
CA PRO A 45 18.22 14.42 -16.83
C PRO A 45 18.78 13.12 -16.23
N VAL A 46 20.11 13.07 -16.10
CA VAL A 46 20.79 12.03 -15.31
C VAL A 46 20.41 12.23 -13.85
N VAL A 47 19.64 11.30 -13.33
CA VAL A 47 19.20 11.23 -11.93
C VAL A 47 19.53 9.85 -11.40
N ARG A 48 19.31 9.65 -10.10
CA ARG A 48 19.35 8.30 -9.52
C ARG A 48 18.36 7.41 -10.28
N THR A 49 18.90 6.37 -10.90
CA THR A 49 18.15 5.41 -11.72
C THR A 49 18.59 4.02 -11.34
N VAL A 50 17.61 3.17 -11.05
CA VAL A 50 17.79 1.77 -10.69
C VAL A 50 17.23 0.92 -11.83
N TYR A 51 17.96 -0.09 -12.28
CA TYR A 51 17.51 -1.09 -13.23
C TYR A 51 17.05 -2.34 -12.49
N PHE A 52 15.93 -2.93 -12.87
CA PHE A 52 15.40 -4.17 -12.27
C PHE A 52 15.65 -5.31 -13.25
N PRO A 53 16.73 -6.12 -13.10
CA PRO A 53 17.05 -7.18 -14.05
C PRO A 53 15.94 -8.23 -14.21
N GLN A 54 15.09 -8.39 -13.20
CA GLN A 54 13.99 -9.36 -13.16
C GLN A 54 12.89 -9.02 -14.16
N THR A 55 12.60 -7.73 -14.38
CA THR A 55 11.58 -7.27 -15.33
C THR A 55 12.18 -6.59 -16.56
N GLY A 56 13.45 -6.18 -16.47
CA GLY A 56 14.17 -5.47 -17.52
C GLY A 56 13.79 -3.99 -17.65
N HIS A 57 13.31 -3.36 -16.58
CA HIS A 57 12.85 -1.96 -16.58
C HIS A 57 13.57 -1.11 -15.54
N HIS A 58 13.56 0.20 -15.74
CA HIS A 58 14.18 1.17 -14.82
C HIS A 58 13.15 1.83 -13.91
N LEU A 59 13.61 2.35 -12.78
CA LEU A 59 12.87 3.25 -11.90
C LEU A 59 13.78 4.40 -11.48
N SER A 60 13.29 5.64 -11.53
CA SER A 60 14.12 6.83 -11.31
C SER A 60 13.49 7.89 -10.42
N ASP A 61 14.32 8.78 -9.86
CA ASP A 61 13.88 9.95 -9.09
C ASP A 61 13.67 11.21 -9.93
N ARG A 62 13.53 11.06 -11.24
CA ARG A 62 13.30 12.19 -12.14
C ARG A 62 12.05 12.99 -11.79
N VAL A 63 11.01 12.26 -11.42
CA VAL A 63 9.73 12.75 -10.92
C VAL A 63 9.42 12.23 -9.50
N GLY A 64 10.44 11.64 -8.84
CA GLY A 64 10.34 11.07 -7.50
C GLY A 64 9.71 9.68 -7.42
N PHE A 65 9.58 8.94 -8.52
CA PHE A 65 8.95 7.61 -8.51
C PHE A 65 9.77 6.58 -7.72
N LEU A 66 11.10 6.62 -7.77
CA LEU A 66 11.94 5.69 -7.00
C LEU A 66 11.77 5.91 -5.50
N ASP A 67 11.91 7.14 -5.00
CA ASP A 67 11.72 7.42 -3.58
C ASP A 67 10.26 7.19 -3.12
N PHE A 68 9.27 7.49 -3.96
CA PHE A 68 7.87 7.15 -3.65
C PHE A 68 7.66 5.64 -3.53
N TRP A 69 8.20 4.84 -4.45
CA TRP A 69 8.16 3.38 -4.38
C TRP A 69 8.83 2.87 -3.11
N ARG A 70 10.02 3.41 -2.77
CA ARG A 70 10.80 3.07 -1.57
C ARG A 70 10.08 3.38 -0.26
N ALA A 71 9.41 4.52 -0.18
CA ALA A 71 8.75 4.99 1.04
C ALA A 71 7.36 4.40 1.29
N ASN A 72 6.73 3.75 0.30
CA ASN A 72 5.32 3.33 0.38
C ASN A 72 5.15 1.80 0.20
N GLY A 73 6.12 1.03 0.70
CA GLY A 73 6.06 -0.44 0.78
C GLY A 73 6.69 -1.21 -0.38
N GLN A 74 7.28 -0.53 -1.37
CA GLN A 74 8.14 -1.14 -2.38
C GLN A 74 7.48 -2.32 -3.11
N LEU A 75 8.16 -3.48 -3.09
CA LEU A 75 7.70 -4.72 -3.70
C LEU A 75 6.40 -5.23 -3.09
N LEU A 76 6.19 -5.04 -1.79
CA LEU A 76 4.97 -5.54 -1.12
C LEU A 76 3.73 -4.87 -1.71
N THR A 77 3.75 -3.54 -1.78
CA THR A 77 2.61 -2.74 -2.22
C THR A 77 2.48 -2.71 -3.74
N PHE A 78 3.58 -2.41 -4.44
CA PHE A 78 3.53 -2.06 -5.87
C PHE A 78 4.07 -3.15 -6.79
N GLY A 79 4.90 -4.05 -6.26
CA GLY A 79 5.68 -4.97 -7.07
C GLY A 79 6.77 -4.25 -7.87
N MET A 80 7.29 -4.91 -8.90
CA MET A 80 8.37 -4.38 -9.74
C MET A 80 7.84 -3.44 -10.85
N PRO A 81 8.66 -2.51 -11.37
CA PRO A 81 8.30 -1.78 -12.58
C PRO A 81 8.22 -2.75 -13.77
N ILE A 82 7.17 -2.60 -14.59
CA ILE A 82 6.92 -3.45 -15.78
C ILE A 82 6.94 -2.66 -17.09
N SER A 83 7.26 -1.38 -17.01
CA SER A 83 7.39 -0.47 -18.15
C SER A 83 8.42 0.60 -17.82
N GLU A 84 8.96 1.25 -18.84
CA GLU A 84 9.67 2.51 -18.69
C GLU A 84 8.69 3.67 -18.38
N GLU A 85 9.21 4.84 -17.99
CA GLU A 85 8.39 6.05 -17.88
C GLU A 85 7.82 6.44 -19.26
N LEU A 86 6.50 6.62 -19.32
CA LEU A 86 5.71 6.95 -20.51
C LEU A 86 5.09 8.34 -20.35
N VAL A 87 4.66 8.94 -21.47
CA VAL A 87 3.82 10.14 -21.45
C VAL A 87 2.42 9.77 -21.92
N ILE A 88 1.44 9.84 -21.02
CA ILE A 88 0.03 9.54 -21.28
C ILE A 88 -0.78 10.76 -20.84
N ASP A 89 -1.60 11.31 -21.75
CA ASP A 89 -2.44 12.50 -21.52
C ASP A 89 -1.69 13.69 -20.88
N GLY A 90 -0.43 13.87 -21.28
CA GLY A 90 0.43 14.96 -20.78
C GLY A 90 1.06 14.74 -19.42
N ARG A 91 0.86 13.57 -18.78
CA ARG A 91 1.52 13.18 -17.52
C ARG A 91 2.62 12.16 -17.77
N ILE A 92 3.65 12.19 -16.92
CA ILE A 92 4.63 11.12 -16.85
C ILE A 92 4.00 9.99 -16.02
N VAL A 93 3.98 8.79 -16.58
CA VAL A 93 3.31 7.63 -16.01
C VAL A 93 4.23 6.42 -16.06
N GLN A 94 4.17 5.56 -15.06
CA GLN A 94 4.88 4.28 -15.08
C GLN A 94 4.02 3.17 -14.47
N TYR A 95 4.01 2.01 -15.12
CA TYR A 95 3.31 0.83 -14.64
C TYR A 95 4.24 -0.07 -13.84
N PHE A 96 3.67 -0.59 -12.77
CA PHE A 96 4.21 -1.62 -11.90
C PHE A 96 3.27 -2.83 -11.94
N GLU A 97 3.67 -3.94 -11.33
CA GLU A 97 2.83 -5.14 -11.27
C GLU A 97 1.45 -4.85 -10.65
N ARG A 98 1.42 -4.08 -9.56
CA ARG A 98 0.21 -3.82 -8.76
C ARG A 98 -0.30 -2.38 -8.83
N ALA A 99 0.41 -1.48 -9.50
CA ALA A 99 0.11 -0.05 -9.48
C ALA A 99 0.45 0.66 -10.78
N ARG A 100 -0.08 1.87 -10.93
CA ARG A 100 0.34 2.85 -11.94
C ARG A 100 0.68 4.16 -11.24
N PHE A 101 1.91 4.63 -11.38
CA PHE A 101 2.35 5.90 -10.82
C PHE A 101 2.13 7.00 -11.85
N GLU A 102 1.67 8.16 -11.39
CA GLU A 102 1.40 9.34 -12.19
C GLU A 102 2.08 10.55 -11.55
N TYR A 103 2.84 11.28 -12.36
CA TYR A 103 3.42 12.55 -11.94
C TYR A 103 2.43 13.69 -12.17
N HIS A 104 2.19 14.45 -11.11
CA HIS A 104 1.31 15.61 -11.07
C HIS A 104 2.14 16.90 -10.94
N PRO A 105 2.43 17.60 -12.06
CA PRO A 105 3.29 18.78 -12.05
C PRO A 105 2.73 19.95 -11.22
N GLU A 106 1.42 20.01 -11.03
CA GLU A 106 0.75 20.99 -10.16
C GLU A 106 1.16 20.85 -8.68
N TYR A 107 1.66 19.67 -8.28
CA TYR A 107 2.12 19.38 -6.92
C TYR A 107 3.64 19.20 -6.85
N ALA A 108 4.39 19.65 -7.86
CA ALA A 108 5.84 19.48 -7.94
C ALA A 108 6.55 19.92 -6.64
N LYS A 109 7.50 19.10 -6.18
CA LYS A 109 8.26 19.28 -4.93
C LYS A 109 7.44 19.14 -3.64
N THR A 110 6.24 18.57 -3.73
CA THR A 110 5.45 18.17 -2.56
C THR A 110 5.33 16.65 -2.50
N VAL A 111 4.88 16.13 -1.36
CA VAL A 111 4.56 14.71 -1.18
C VAL A 111 3.43 14.22 -2.09
N GLN A 112 2.66 15.14 -2.70
CA GLN A 112 1.53 14.84 -3.59
C GLN A 112 1.92 14.83 -5.08
N GLN A 113 3.20 15.05 -5.42
CA GLN A 113 3.67 15.09 -6.81
C GLN A 113 3.57 13.72 -7.50
N VAL A 114 3.67 12.63 -6.74
CA VAL A 114 3.43 11.27 -7.22
C VAL A 114 2.08 10.84 -6.66
N GLN A 115 1.18 10.45 -7.55
CA GLN A 115 -0.10 9.85 -7.18
C GLN A 115 -0.28 8.55 -7.93
N LEU A 116 -1.22 7.75 -7.44
CA LEU A 116 -1.53 6.45 -8.02
C LEU A 116 -2.78 6.56 -8.89
N GLY A 117 -2.67 6.03 -10.11
CA GLY A 117 -3.78 5.93 -11.05
C GLY A 117 -4.90 5.05 -10.51
N LEU A 118 -6.14 5.34 -10.94
CA LEU A 118 -7.35 4.68 -10.46
C LEU A 118 -7.58 3.31 -11.14
N ILE A 119 -6.55 2.46 -11.14
CA ILE A 119 -6.51 1.20 -11.89
C ILE A 119 -7.59 0.19 -11.46
N GLY A 120 -8.06 0.25 -10.21
CA GLY A 120 -9.18 -0.57 -9.76
C GLY A 120 -10.51 -0.14 -10.36
N ARG A 121 -10.73 1.18 -10.46
CA ARG A 121 -11.89 1.77 -11.16
C ARG A 121 -11.86 1.44 -12.66
N GLU A 122 -10.69 1.57 -13.30
CA GLU A 122 -10.50 1.24 -14.71
C GLU A 122 -10.77 -0.24 -14.98
N TRP A 123 -10.29 -1.11 -14.10
CA TRP A 123 -10.48 -2.56 -14.23
C TRP A 123 -11.96 -2.94 -14.14
N LEU A 124 -12.70 -2.40 -13.16
CA LEU A 124 -14.15 -2.62 -13.04
C LEU A 124 -14.92 -2.15 -14.27
N ALA A 125 -14.57 -0.96 -14.79
CA ALA A 125 -15.19 -0.41 -16.00
C ALA A 125 -14.96 -1.32 -17.23
N HIS A 126 -13.74 -1.84 -17.41
CA HIS A 126 -13.44 -2.78 -18.50
C HIS A 126 -14.22 -4.10 -18.41
N HIS A 127 -14.50 -4.57 -17.20
CA HIS A 127 -15.25 -5.81 -16.98
C HIS A 127 -16.77 -5.60 -16.88
N SER A 128 -17.24 -4.35 -17.02
CA SER A 128 -18.66 -3.99 -16.87
C SER A 128 -19.25 -4.47 -15.54
N LEU A 129 -18.43 -4.51 -14.49
CA LEU A 129 -18.85 -4.91 -13.16
C LEU A 129 -19.43 -3.70 -12.42
N SER A 130 -20.69 -3.85 -11.99
CA SER A 130 -21.36 -2.91 -11.10
C SER A 130 -21.70 -3.63 -9.81
N LEU A 131 -21.09 -3.20 -8.71
CA LEU A 131 -21.24 -3.81 -7.39
C LEU A 131 -21.97 -2.80 -6.53
N PRO A 132 -23.31 -2.82 -6.41
CA PRO A 132 -24.03 -1.79 -5.68
C PRO A 132 -23.63 -1.76 -4.20
N PRO A 133 -23.55 -0.57 -3.56
CA PRO A 133 -23.23 -0.49 -2.15
C PRO A 133 -24.33 -1.10 -1.28
N ASN A 134 -23.94 -1.63 -0.12
CA ASN A 134 -24.88 -2.12 0.87
C ASN A 134 -24.81 -1.23 2.12
N SER A 135 -25.85 -0.43 2.34
CA SER A 135 -25.89 0.56 3.43
C SER A 135 -26.04 -0.05 4.85
N ASN A 136 -26.07 -1.37 4.98
CA ASN A 136 -26.40 -2.07 6.23
C ASN A 136 -25.25 -2.95 6.72
N LEU A 137 -24.10 -2.35 7.01
CA LEU A 137 -23.05 -3.01 7.79
C LEU A 137 -23.04 -2.40 9.20
N ASP A 138 -23.37 -3.24 10.19
CA ASP A 138 -23.37 -2.89 11.62
C ASP A 138 -21.93 -2.73 12.18
N THR A 139 -20.92 -3.10 11.40
CA THR A 139 -19.50 -3.15 11.79
C THR A 139 -18.61 -2.58 10.69
N GLY A 140 -17.53 -1.88 11.07
CA GLY A 140 -16.53 -1.35 10.14
C GLY A 140 -16.60 0.16 9.92
N ALA A 141 -15.93 0.63 8.87
CA ALA A 141 -15.86 2.03 8.47
C ALA A 141 -16.67 2.26 7.18
N PHE A 142 -17.67 3.13 7.25
CA PHE A 142 -18.48 3.55 6.11
C PHE A 142 -17.88 4.78 5.40
N PHE A 143 -17.82 4.75 4.06
CA PHE A 143 -17.26 5.81 3.23
C PHE A 143 -18.35 6.51 2.42
N PRO A 144 -18.85 7.68 2.85
CA PRO A 144 -19.95 8.38 2.17
C PRO A 144 -19.60 8.83 0.74
N GLU A 145 -18.31 8.97 0.41
CA GLU A 145 -17.82 9.35 -0.92
C GLU A 145 -18.17 8.32 -1.99
N THR A 146 -18.23 7.04 -1.62
CA THR A 146 -18.51 5.93 -2.54
C THR A 146 -19.74 5.09 -2.15
N GLY A 147 -20.17 5.21 -0.90
CA GLY A 147 -21.30 4.47 -0.33
C GLY A 147 -20.96 3.07 0.17
N TYR A 148 -19.70 2.63 0.11
CA TYR A 148 -19.25 1.30 0.54
C TYR A 148 -18.62 1.32 1.92
N SER A 149 -18.45 0.14 2.52
CA SER A 149 -17.77 -0.01 3.81
C SER A 149 -16.51 -0.86 3.73
N LEU A 150 -15.61 -0.70 4.70
CA LEU A 150 -14.47 -1.57 4.96
C LEU A 150 -14.57 -2.16 6.36
N GLN A 151 -14.25 -3.44 6.51
CA GLN A 151 -14.28 -4.13 7.80
C GLN A 151 -13.26 -5.26 7.88
N GLY A 152 -12.96 -5.71 9.10
CA GLY A 152 -12.03 -6.81 9.38
C GLY A 152 -10.65 -6.60 8.74
N GLU A 153 -10.03 -7.71 8.33
CA GLU A 153 -8.70 -7.83 7.72
C GLU A 153 -8.41 -6.77 6.64
N PHE A 154 -9.39 -6.48 5.78
CA PHE A 154 -9.19 -5.47 4.73
C PHE A 154 -9.17 -4.05 5.26
N LEU A 155 -9.95 -3.73 6.30
CA LEU A 155 -9.88 -2.41 6.95
C LEU A 155 -8.54 -2.25 7.66
N GLU A 156 -8.09 -3.28 8.38
CA GLU A 156 -6.83 -3.25 9.13
C GLU A 156 -5.63 -3.10 8.20
N PHE A 157 -5.57 -3.93 7.16
CA PHE A 157 -4.55 -3.84 6.14
C PHE A 157 -4.57 -2.47 5.44
N TRP A 158 -5.75 -1.98 5.05
CA TRP A 158 -5.88 -0.65 4.44
C TRP A 158 -5.32 0.44 5.36
N GLN A 159 -5.65 0.44 6.64
CA GLN A 159 -5.18 1.45 7.60
C GLN A 159 -3.67 1.41 7.80
N ARG A 160 -3.06 0.22 7.83
CA ARG A 160 -1.63 0.04 8.13
C ARG A 160 -0.73 0.25 6.92
N HIS A 161 -1.21 -0.02 5.71
CA HIS A 161 -0.40 -0.01 4.49
C HIS A 161 -0.63 1.21 3.58
N GLY A 162 -1.05 2.34 4.16
CA GLY A 162 -1.09 3.65 3.49
C GLY A 162 -2.48 4.16 3.09
N GLY A 163 -3.51 3.36 3.34
CA GLY A 163 -4.91 3.77 3.29
C GLY A 163 -5.34 4.51 2.04
N LEU A 164 -5.97 5.67 2.24
CA LEU A 164 -6.59 6.43 1.15
C LEU A 164 -5.60 6.84 0.06
N VAL A 165 -4.38 7.21 0.45
CA VAL A 165 -3.34 7.68 -0.47
C VAL A 165 -2.89 6.55 -1.40
N ILE A 166 -2.77 5.33 -0.86
CA ILE A 166 -2.24 4.17 -1.59
C ILE A 166 -3.35 3.40 -2.31
N PHE A 167 -4.46 3.10 -1.64
CA PHE A 167 -5.49 2.22 -2.17
C PHE A 167 -6.73 2.98 -2.67
N GLY A 168 -6.95 4.20 -2.19
CA GLY A 168 -8.18 4.95 -2.47
C GLY A 168 -9.39 4.44 -1.69
N PHE A 169 -10.56 4.94 -2.06
CA PHE A 169 -11.82 4.51 -1.44
C PHE A 169 -12.23 3.09 -1.87
N PRO A 170 -13.00 2.37 -1.04
CA PRO A 170 -13.66 1.14 -1.50
C PRO A 170 -14.63 1.44 -2.64
N LEU A 171 -14.71 0.52 -3.60
CA LEU A 171 -15.61 0.53 -4.76
C LEU A 171 -16.58 -0.66 -4.78
N SER A 172 -16.54 -1.49 -3.74
CA SER A 172 -17.44 -2.60 -3.52
C SER A 172 -17.53 -2.90 -2.04
N GLU A 173 -18.55 -3.67 -1.64
CA GLU A 173 -18.46 -4.46 -0.40
C GLU A 173 -17.46 -5.62 -0.58
N GLN A 174 -17.23 -6.38 0.49
CA GLN A 174 -16.52 -7.66 0.37
C GLN A 174 -17.37 -8.65 -0.43
N VAL A 175 -16.76 -9.29 -1.42
CA VAL A 175 -17.40 -10.24 -2.34
C VAL A 175 -16.67 -11.58 -2.25
N ASP A 176 -17.41 -12.68 -2.20
CA ASP A 176 -16.84 -14.00 -2.40
C ASP A 176 -16.70 -14.29 -3.90
N GLU A 177 -15.48 -14.48 -4.36
CA GLU A 177 -15.16 -14.92 -5.72
C GLU A 177 -14.53 -16.30 -5.68
N ASN A 178 -15.37 -17.33 -5.84
CA ASN A 178 -14.97 -18.74 -5.87
C ASN A 178 -14.28 -19.20 -4.58
N GLY A 179 -14.84 -18.86 -3.42
CA GLY A 179 -14.30 -19.20 -2.10
C GLY A 179 -13.12 -18.33 -1.67
N THR A 180 -12.89 -17.22 -2.38
CA THR A 180 -11.88 -16.23 -2.03
C THR A 180 -12.57 -14.91 -1.77
N LEU A 181 -12.45 -14.39 -0.54
CA LEU A 181 -12.97 -13.07 -0.20
C LEU A 181 -12.11 -11.99 -0.85
N VAL A 182 -12.75 -11.06 -1.55
CA VAL A 182 -12.09 -9.97 -2.27
C VAL A 182 -12.83 -8.66 -2.08
N GLN A 183 -12.13 -7.54 -2.27
CA GLN A 183 -12.74 -6.22 -2.26
C GLN A 183 -12.02 -5.30 -3.23
N TYR A 184 -12.80 -4.46 -3.93
CA TYR A 184 -12.30 -3.53 -4.92
C TYR A 184 -12.14 -2.14 -4.32
N PHE A 185 -11.06 -1.48 -4.70
CA PHE A 185 -10.74 -0.11 -4.31
C PHE A 185 -10.46 0.71 -5.56
N GLU A 186 -10.36 2.03 -5.43
CA GLU A 186 -10.06 2.89 -6.57
C GLU A 186 -8.72 2.55 -7.24
N ARG A 187 -7.71 2.13 -6.46
CA ARG A 187 -6.33 1.92 -6.94
C ARG A 187 -5.84 0.49 -6.79
N ALA A 188 -6.66 -0.41 -6.25
CA ALA A 188 -6.25 -1.78 -5.94
C ALA A 188 -7.45 -2.73 -5.91
N ARG A 189 -7.15 -4.03 -5.86
CA ARG A 189 -8.07 -5.09 -5.46
C ARG A 189 -7.37 -5.93 -4.42
N PHE A 190 -8.05 -6.16 -3.30
CA PHE A 190 -7.54 -6.99 -2.21
C PHE A 190 -8.14 -8.38 -2.29
N ARG A 191 -7.35 -9.35 -1.84
CA ARG A 191 -7.72 -10.75 -1.74
C ARG A 191 -7.28 -11.30 -0.39
N TYR A 192 -8.20 -11.94 0.32
CA TYR A 192 -7.90 -12.56 1.60
C TYR A 192 -7.37 -14.00 1.44
N ARG A 193 -6.35 -14.34 2.20
CA ARG A 193 -5.70 -15.66 2.29
C ARG A 193 -5.47 -16.03 3.76
N PRO A 194 -6.50 -16.55 4.45
CA PRO A 194 -6.42 -16.83 5.89
C PRO A 194 -5.34 -17.87 6.25
N GLU A 195 -4.90 -18.68 5.30
CA GLU A 195 -3.86 -19.68 5.51
C GLU A 195 -2.45 -19.09 5.72
N ALA A 196 -2.25 -17.79 5.47
CA ALA A 196 -0.96 -17.14 5.68
C ALA A 196 -0.64 -16.95 7.18
N LEU A 197 -1.64 -16.81 8.05
CA LEU A 197 -1.42 -16.83 9.50
C LEU A 197 -1.33 -18.28 9.99
N SER A 198 -0.26 -18.58 10.73
CA SER A 198 -0.04 -19.95 11.21
C SER A 198 -1.17 -20.41 12.14
N PRO A 199 -1.49 -21.72 12.18
CA PRO A 199 -2.50 -22.24 13.11
C PRO A 199 -2.19 -21.92 14.57
N PHE A 200 -0.90 -21.84 14.93
CA PHE A 200 -0.48 -21.41 16.26
C PHE A 200 -0.90 -19.96 16.55
N LEU A 201 -0.61 -19.02 15.64
CA LEU A 201 -0.96 -17.62 15.83
C LEU A 201 -2.48 -17.39 15.82
N ARG A 202 -3.22 -18.06 14.93
CA ARG A 202 -4.70 -18.11 14.96
C ARG A 202 -5.25 -18.56 16.32
N GLN A 203 -4.63 -19.58 16.90
CA GLN A 203 -5.03 -20.04 18.22
C GLN A 203 -4.74 -18.98 19.30
N GLN A 204 -3.59 -18.30 19.22
CA GLN A 204 -3.26 -17.23 20.17
C GLN A 204 -4.19 -16.03 20.05
N GLU A 205 -4.54 -15.63 18.82
CA GLU A 205 -5.54 -14.61 18.50
C GLU A 205 -6.84 -14.84 19.29
N THR A 206 -7.35 -16.07 19.23
CA THR A 206 -8.56 -16.50 19.96
C THR A 206 -8.36 -16.49 21.48
N ILE A 207 -7.19 -16.94 21.98
CA ILE A 207 -6.91 -17.01 23.42
C ILE A 207 -6.81 -15.62 24.05
N TYR A 208 -6.13 -14.70 23.38
CA TYR A 208 -5.90 -13.36 23.90
C TYR A 208 -7.01 -12.37 23.54
N GLY A 209 -7.88 -12.70 22.59
CA GLY A 209 -8.93 -11.80 22.11
C GLY A 209 -8.35 -10.52 21.52
N ILE A 210 -7.28 -10.66 20.74
CA ILE A 210 -6.62 -9.58 20.01
C ILE A 210 -6.57 -9.97 18.54
N ASP A 211 -6.62 -8.98 17.66
CA ASP A 211 -6.49 -9.21 16.22
C ASP A 211 -5.00 -9.35 15.86
N LEU A 212 -4.66 -10.42 15.13
CA LEU A 212 -3.29 -10.71 14.70
C LEU A 212 -3.25 -10.84 13.19
N ASP A 213 -2.47 -9.97 12.56
CA ASP A 213 -2.28 -9.98 11.12
C ASP A 213 -0.88 -10.48 10.75
N SER A 214 -0.81 -11.30 9.71
CA SER A 214 0.43 -11.55 8.97
C SER A 214 0.53 -10.64 7.74
N LEU A 215 1.75 -10.42 7.27
CA LEU A 215 2.00 -9.56 6.11
C LEU A 215 1.33 -10.05 4.82
N PHE A 216 0.95 -11.33 4.76
CA PHE A 216 0.50 -12.02 3.55
C PHE A 216 -0.96 -12.51 3.63
N GLU A 217 -1.71 -12.16 4.66
CA GLU A 217 -3.14 -12.47 4.72
C GLU A 217 -3.95 -11.68 3.70
N VAL A 218 -3.58 -10.43 3.46
CA VAL A 218 -4.19 -9.59 2.42
C VAL A 218 -3.20 -9.42 1.28
N HIS A 219 -3.57 -9.96 0.11
CA HIS A 219 -2.82 -9.81 -1.11
C HIS A 219 -3.41 -8.71 -2.00
N ILE A 220 -2.54 -7.85 -2.52
CA ILE A 220 -2.88 -6.88 -3.56
C ILE A 220 -2.72 -7.56 -4.92
N ASP A 221 -3.78 -7.62 -5.72
CA ASP A 221 -3.71 -8.20 -7.06
C ASP A 221 -2.89 -7.33 -8.03
N GLU A 222 -2.38 -7.96 -9.09
CA GLU A 222 -1.55 -7.33 -10.13
C GLU A 222 -2.37 -6.52 -11.15
N LEU A 223 -3.24 -5.62 -10.66
CA LEU A 223 -4.06 -4.78 -11.54
C LEU A 223 -3.22 -3.84 -12.42
N GLY A 224 -2.02 -3.46 -11.99
CA GLY A 224 -1.11 -2.64 -12.79
C GLY A 224 -0.71 -3.35 -14.08
N ARG A 225 -0.38 -4.65 -13.99
CA ARG A 225 -0.12 -5.51 -15.16
C ARG A 225 -1.34 -5.66 -16.05
N GLU A 226 -2.52 -5.86 -15.47
CA GLU A 226 -3.73 -6.05 -16.27
C GLU A 226 -4.17 -4.79 -17.02
N ILE A 227 -4.10 -3.62 -16.37
CA ILE A 227 -4.39 -2.36 -17.05
C ILE A 227 -3.35 -2.06 -18.13
N ALA A 228 -2.06 -2.30 -17.87
CA ALA A 228 -1.01 -2.16 -18.88
C ALA A 228 -1.32 -2.99 -20.13
N ARG A 229 -1.74 -4.25 -19.95
CA ARG A 229 -2.16 -5.15 -21.03
C ARG A 229 -3.39 -4.63 -21.77
N LEU A 230 -4.44 -4.22 -21.06
CA LEU A 230 -5.68 -3.69 -21.66
C LEU A 230 -5.43 -2.41 -22.48
N GLN A 231 -4.44 -1.61 -22.07
CA GLN A 231 -4.07 -0.36 -22.74
C GLN A 231 -2.94 -0.52 -23.77
N ASN A 232 -2.50 -1.77 -24.05
CA ASN A 232 -1.40 -2.08 -24.97
C ASN A 232 -0.11 -1.32 -24.66
N VAL A 233 0.21 -1.18 -23.37
CA VAL A 233 1.48 -0.62 -22.92
C VAL A 233 2.61 -1.56 -23.30
N ASN A 234 3.73 -1.02 -23.81
CA ASN A 234 4.92 -1.81 -24.08
C ASN A 234 5.59 -2.21 -22.75
N THR A 235 5.59 -3.50 -22.45
CA THR A 235 6.22 -4.10 -21.27
C THR A 235 7.45 -4.94 -21.61
N ASP A 236 7.94 -4.89 -22.86
CA ASP A 236 9.13 -5.62 -23.29
C ASP A 236 10.36 -5.10 -22.53
N PRO A 237 11.24 -6.00 -22.03
CA PRO A 237 12.49 -5.62 -21.38
C PRO A 237 13.32 -4.66 -22.23
N VAL A 238 13.87 -3.63 -21.60
CA VAL A 238 14.80 -2.71 -22.24
C VAL A 238 16.25 -2.98 -21.82
N ALA A 239 17.18 -2.56 -22.67
CA ALA A 239 18.58 -2.59 -22.32
C ALA A 239 18.85 -1.64 -21.15
N ARG A 240 19.64 -2.11 -20.18
CA ARG A 240 20.10 -1.30 -19.05
C ARG A 240 20.79 -0.02 -19.53
N LEU A 241 20.39 1.12 -18.96
CA LEU A 241 20.99 2.41 -19.22
C LEU A 241 22.41 2.49 -18.64
N PRO A 242 23.38 3.09 -19.35
CA PRO A 242 24.70 3.36 -18.79
C PRO A 242 24.60 4.15 -17.48
N GLY A 243 25.25 3.64 -16.42
CA GLY A 243 25.25 4.26 -15.09
C GLY A 243 24.06 3.93 -14.20
N ALA A 244 23.01 3.26 -14.69
CA ALA A 244 21.96 2.72 -13.83
C ALA A 244 22.54 1.60 -12.94
N VAL A 245 22.14 1.54 -11.67
CA VAL A 245 22.58 0.47 -10.75
C VAL A 245 21.55 -0.65 -10.74
N ASP A 246 21.98 -1.91 -10.68
CA ASP A 246 21.06 -3.03 -10.61
C ASP A 246 20.38 -3.07 -9.23
N TRP A 247 19.05 -3.22 -9.24
CA TRP A 247 18.26 -3.36 -8.03
C TRP A 247 18.67 -4.63 -7.29
N SER A 248 18.85 -4.49 -5.98
CA SER A 248 18.97 -5.59 -5.04
C SER A 248 18.42 -5.15 -3.69
N PRO A 249 17.99 -6.08 -2.82
CA PRO A 249 17.50 -5.71 -1.49
C PRO A 249 18.51 -4.85 -0.70
N GLY A 250 19.79 -5.22 -0.71
CA GLY A 250 20.85 -4.50 -0.01
C GLY A 250 21.45 -3.31 -0.76
N LEU A 251 20.75 -2.73 -1.75
CA LEU A 251 21.29 -1.63 -2.57
C LEU A 251 21.60 -0.38 -1.74
N TRP A 252 20.81 -0.12 -0.71
CA TRP A 252 20.91 1.09 0.13
C TRP A 252 21.49 0.78 1.50
N SER A 253 22.11 1.78 2.12
CA SER A 253 22.54 1.64 3.51
C SER A 253 21.31 1.60 4.41
N ARG A 254 21.17 0.56 5.23
CA ARG A 254 20.00 0.36 6.09
C ARG A 254 20.32 0.73 7.53
N ARG A 255 19.37 1.36 8.24
CA ARG A 255 19.42 1.52 9.71
C ARG A 255 18.04 1.47 10.34
N ILE A 256 18.00 1.17 11.62
CA ILE A 256 16.81 1.18 12.46
C ILE A 256 17.02 2.19 13.59
N GLU A 257 15.98 2.94 13.89
CA GLU A 257 15.91 3.85 15.03
C GLU A 257 14.69 3.50 15.89
N VAL A 258 14.85 3.44 17.21
CA VAL A 258 13.77 3.18 18.16
C VAL A 258 13.69 4.35 19.14
N ASP A 259 12.57 5.06 19.08
CA ASP A 259 12.25 6.18 19.98
C ASP A 259 11.45 5.65 21.17
N LEU A 260 12.11 5.55 22.33
CA LEU A 260 11.47 5.05 23.55
C LEU A 260 10.42 6.02 24.09
N SER A 261 10.52 7.32 23.78
CA SER A 261 9.54 8.32 24.22
C SER A 261 8.24 8.23 23.44
N ARG A 262 8.33 7.97 22.12
CA ARG A 262 7.18 7.83 21.23
C ARG A 262 6.64 6.41 21.14
N GLN A 263 7.39 5.42 21.65
CA GLN A 263 7.10 4.01 21.43
C GLN A 263 6.94 3.70 19.94
N TYR A 264 7.93 4.11 19.15
CA TYR A 264 7.93 3.93 17.70
C TYR A 264 9.29 3.47 17.18
N LEU A 265 9.24 2.65 16.13
CA LEU A 265 10.39 2.22 15.34
C LEU A 265 10.35 2.91 13.98
N PHE A 266 11.53 3.29 13.48
CA PHE A 266 11.74 3.88 12.16
C PHE A 266 12.84 3.10 11.43
N ALA A 267 12.58 2.69 10.20
CA ALA A 267 13.54 2.00 9.35
C ALA A 267 13.85 2.87 8.12
N TYR A 268 15.13 3.01 7.84
CA TYR A 268 15.63 3.91 6.81
C TYR A 268 16.51 3.18 5.80
N GLU A 269 16.41 3.60 4.56
CA GLU A 269 17.36 3.30 3.50
C GLU A 269 18.02 4.60 3.01
N ASP A 270 19.34 4.69 3.17
CA ASP A 270 20.06 5.97 3.21
C ASP A 270 19.33 6.92 4.18
N GLU A 271 18.94 8.12 3.77
CA GLU A 271 18.17 9.04 4.61
C GLU A 271 16.66 8.96 4.42
N LEU A 272 16.18 8.06 3.55
CA LEU A 272 14.75 7.91 3.28
C LEU A 272 14.12 7.01 4.32
N LEU A 273 13.09 7.51 5.02
CA LEU A 273 12.23 6.69 5.86
C LEU A 273 11.41 5.76 4.95
N VAL A 274 11.60 4.45 5.08
CA VAL A 274 10.93 3.44 4.24
C VAL A 274 9.85 2.66 4.98
N PHE A 275 9.91 2.66 6.32
CA PHE A 275 8.94 1.99 7.16
C PHE A 275 8.97 2.56 8.58
N SER A 276 7.82 2.52 9.24
CA SER A 276 7.71 2.87 10.65
C SER A 276 6.59 2.09 11.29
N ALA A 277 6.79 1.66 12.53
CA ALA A 277 5.82 0.85 13.27
C ALA A 277 5.72 1.26 14.73
N PRO A 278 4.53 1.19 15.35
CA PRO A 278 4.40 1.31 16.79
C PRO A 278 5.06 0.12 17.50
N VAL A 279 5.67 0.36 18.65
CA VAL A 279 6.31 -0.70 19.46
C VAL A 279 5.80 -0.71 20.89
N ALA A 280 6.07 -1.79 21.63
CA ALA A 280 5.99 -1.81 23.08
C ALA A 280 7.33 -2.29 23.66
N THR A 281 7.96 -1.46 24.48
CA THR A 281 9.34 -1.68 24.95
C THR A 281 9.38 -2.20 26.40
N GLY A 282 10.60 -2.33 26.94
CA GLY A 282 10.87 -2.83 28.28
C GLY A 282 10.30 -1.94 29.38
N ARG A 283 9.59 -2.55 30.33
CA ARG A 283 8.98 -1.84 31.47
C ARG A 283 10.02 -1.45 32.53
N ASP A 284 9.62 -0.64 33.50
CA ASP A 284 10.52 -0.25 34.60
C ASP A 284 11.04 -1.48 35.36
N GLY A 285 12.35 -1.50 35.63
CA GLY A 285 13.06 -2.68 36.15
C GLY A 285 13.57 -3.64 35.07
N PHE A 286 13.04 -3.55 33.86
CA PHE A 286 13.43 -4.31 32.66
C PHE A 286 13.61 -3.40 31.44
N ASN A 287 14.17 -2.21 31.66
CA ASN A 287 14.23 -1.17 30.64
C ASN A 287 14.99 -1.64 29.41
N THR A 288 14.44 -1.34 28.23
CA THR A 288 15.18 -1.48 26.97
C THR A 288 16.42 -0.56 27.01
N PRO A 289 17.63 -1.08 26.77
CA PRO A 289 18.85 -0.29 26.87
C PRO A 289 18.92 0.75 25.75
N ARG A 290 19.38 1.96 26.09
CA ARG A 290 19.70 3.01 25.12
C ARG A 290 21.12 2.83 24.60
N GLY A 291 21.36 3.25 23.36
CA GLY A 291 22.67 3.20 22.73
C GLY A 291 22.63 2.83 21.26
N ASP A 292 23.81 2.60 20.71
CA ASP A 292 24.02 2.16 19.34
C ASP A 292 24.37 0.67 19.34
N PHE A 293 23.58 -0.11 18.63
CA PHE A 293 23.68 -1.56 18.52
C PHE A 293 23.70 -1.98 17.05
N THR A 294 23.85 -3.29 16.83
CA THR A 294 23.70 -3.92 15.51
C THR A 294 22.96 -5.23 15.68
N ILE A 295 22.16 -5.62 14.69
CA ILE A 295 21.56 -6.95 14.67
C ILE A 295 22.68 -7.99 14.53
N TYR A 296 22.93 -8.79 15.56
CA TYR A 296 24.03 -9.76 15.57
C TYR A 296 23.56 -11.21 15.42
N TYR A 297 22.27 -11.49 15.67
CA TYR A 297 21.69 -12.82 15.50
C TYR A 297 20.21 -12.71 15.14
N ARG A 298 19.73 -13.62 14.29
CA ARG A 298 18.37 -13.60 13.74
C ARG A 298 17.86 -15.02 13.62
N ILE A 299 16.59 -15.23 13.99
CA ILE A 299 15.94 -16.52 13.86
C ILE A 299 14.44 -16.31 13.57
N PRO A 300 13.85 -17.03 12.60
CA PRO A 300 12.45 -16.83 12.24
C PRO A 300 11.47 -17.14 13.37
N GLU A 301 11.83 -18.05 14.27
CA GLU A 301 10.98 -18.44 15.39
C GLU A 301 11.85 -18.95 16.57
N GLN A 302 11.52 -18.55 17.80
CA GLN A 302 12.19 -19.05 18.99
C GLN A 302 11.27 -19.08 20.22
N THR A 303 11.38 -20.13 21.03
CA THR A 303 10.88 -20.09 22.42
C THR A 303 11.85 -19.33 23.30
N MET A 304 11.41 -18.21 23.89
CA MET A 304 12.21 -17.44 24.85
C MET A 304 11.84 -17.80 26.29
N THR A 305 12.87 -18.13 27.07
CA THR A 305 12.76 -18.45 28.50
C THR A 305 13.82 -17.69 29.28
N GLY A 306 13.51 -17.35 30.52
CA GLY A 306 14.44 -16.62 31.36
C GLY A 306 13.89 -16.38 32.76
N CYS A 307 14.78 -15.97 33.66
CA CYS A 307 14.45 -15.52 35.01
C CYS A 307 15.30 -14.30 35.34
N LEU A 308 14.66 -13.19 35.71
CA LEU A 308 15.33 -11.95 36.07
C LEU A 308 14.52 -11.23 37.15
N GLY A 309 15.19 -10.77 38.20
CA GLY A 309 14.54 -10.05 39.31
C GLY A 309 13.49 -10.87 40.09
N GLY A 310 13.59 -12.21 40.05
CA GLY A 310 12.60 -13.11 40.68
C GLY A 310 11.38 -13.42 39.82
N GLU A 311 11.29 -12.83 38.63
CA GLU A 311 10.26 -13.14 37.64
C GLU A 311 10.83 -14.07 36.58
N CYS A 312 10.11 -15.15 36.29
CA CYS A 312 10.47 -16.10 35.25
C CYS A 312 9.40 -16.13 34.16
N TRP A 313 9.82 -16.34 32.92
CA TRP A 313 8.94 -16.43 31.76
C TRP A 313 9.27 -17.63 30.88
N TYR A 314 8.23 -18.09 30.19
CA TYR A 314 8.29 -19.08 29.13
C TYR A 314 7.31 -18.64 28.05
N VAL A 315 7.81 -18.26 26.89
CA VAL A 315 7.00 -17.77 25.78
C VAL A 315 7.41 -18.55 24.52
N PRO A 316 6.57 -19.49 24.05
CA PRO A 316 6.89 -20.35 22.92
C PRO A 316 6.74 -19.61 21.58
N ASN A 317 7.44 -20.08 20.56
CA ASN A 317 7.19 -19.73 19.16
C ASN A 317 7.09 -18.22 18.88
N ILE A 318 7.96 -17.42 19.50
CA ILE A 318 8.03 -15.99 19.21
C ILE A 318 8.59 -15.84 17.80
N PRO A 319 7.86 -15.19 16.87
CA PRO A 319 8.31 -15.08 15.50
C PRO A 319 9.22 -13.86 15.28
N TRP A 320 10.01 -13.93 14.21
CA TRP A 320 10.77 -12.81 13.64
C TRP A 320 11.79 -12.19 14.59
N VAL A 321 12.53 -13.03 15.32
CA VAL A 321 13.43 -12.62 16.39
C VAL A 321 14.74 -12.07 15.85
N GLN A 322 15.11 -10.85 16.27
CA GLN A 322 16.34 -10.17 15.85
C GLN A 322 17.07 -9.57 17.08
N TYR A 323 18.14 -10.21 17.51
CA TYR A 323 18.91 -9.80 18.70
C TYR A 323 19.88 -8.66 18.40
N ILE A 324 19.94 -7.71 19.33
CA ILE A 324 20.76 -6.50 19.22
C ILE A 324 21.77 -6.33 20.37
N VAL A 325 21.44 -6.80 21.58
CA VAL A 325 22.37 -6.82 22.71
C VAL A 325 21.95 -7.84 23.77
N GLY A 326 22.86 -8.75 24.16
CA GLY A 326 22.59 -9.72 25.23
C GLY A 326 21.35 -10.58 24.96
N GLY A 327 20.28 -10.41 25.75
CA GLY A 327 18.99 -11.09 25.54
C GLY A 327 17.92 -10.21 24.89
N VAL A 328 18.25 -8.96 24.54
CA VAL A 328 17.29 -7.98 23.99
C VAL A 328 17.19 -8.14 22.47
N ALA A 329 15.96 -8.28 21.99
CA ALA A 329 15.64 -8.47 20.58
C ALA A 329 14.46 -7.59 20.13
N LEU A 330 14.36 -7.37 18.82
CA LEU A 330 13.10 -7.01 18.16
C LEU A 330 12.38 -8.29 17.77
N HIS A 331 11.08 -8.40 18.01
CA HIS A 331 10.32 -9.59 17.61
C HIS A 331 8.81 -9.33 17.55
N GLY A 332 8.10 -10.22 16.84
CA GLY A 332 6.63 -10.21 16.79
C GLY A 332 6.03 -10.61 18.14
N THR A 333 4.89 -10.04 18.48
CA THR A 333 4.23 -10.26 19.78
C THR A 333 2.76 -10.61 19.60
N TYR A 334 2.39 -11.82 20.01
CA TYR A 334 1.04 -12.37 19.84
C TYR A 334 0.16 -12.32 21.11
N TRP A 335 0.68 -11.76 22.22
CA TRP A 335 0.01 -11.81 23.53
C TRP A 335 -0.50 -10.44 24.03
N HIS A 336 -0.34 -9.37 23.24
CA HIS A 336 -0.92 -8.05 23.53
C HIS A 336 -0.99 -7.16 22.28
N ASN A 337 -1.82 -6.11 22.33
CA ASN A 337 -1.94 -5.08 21.30
C ASN A 337 -1.47 -3.67 21.76
N ALA A 338 -0.65 -3.59 22.82
CA ALA A 338 -0.24 -2.34 23.47
C ALA A 338 0.73 -1.44 22.65
N HIS A 339 1.09 -1.83 21.43
CA HIS A 339 2.06 -1.13 20.59
C HIS A 339 1.67 0.34 20.35
N GLY A 340 2.58 1.28 20.65
CA GLY A 340 2.35 2.71 20.45
C GLY A 340 1.37 3.37 21.44
N SER A 341 0.80 2.60 22.39
CA SER A 341 -0.10 3.14 23.43
C SER A 341 0.63 3.90 24.54
N GLY A 342 1.97 3.84 24.57
CA GLY A 342 2.81 4.30 25.69
C GLY A 342 3.01 3.24 26.78
N VAL A 343 2.21 2.16 26.78
CA VAL A 343 2.38 1.05 27.73
C VAL A 343 3.60 0.20 27.35
N ARG A 344 4.52 0.06 28.30
CA ARG A 344 5.72 -0.79 28.19
C ARG A 344 5.44 -2.15 28.80
N MET A 345 5.69 -3.23 28.08
CA MET A 345 5.22 -4.58 28.41
C MET A 345 6.34 -5.61 28.57
N SER A 346 7.48 -5.41 27.92
CA SER A 346 8.49 -6.48 27.77
C SER A 346 9.50 -6.52 28.92
N HIS A 347 10.31 -7.58 28.94
CA HIS A 347 11.51 -7.74 29.78
C HIS A 347 12.78 -7.12 29.17
N GLY A 348 12.62 -6.17 28.24
CA GLY A 348 13.70 -5.43 27.60
C GLY A 348 13.62 -5.43 26.07
N CYS A 349 12.99 -6.45 25.48
CA CYS A 349 12.75 -6.56 24.04
C CYS A 349 11.90 -5.41 23.48
N ILE A 350 11.98 -5.21 22.17
CA ILE A 350 11.17 -4.28 21.42
C ILE A 350 10.07 -5.10 20.74
N ASN A 351 8.88 -5.09 21.32
CA ASN A 351 7.73 -5.82 20.80
C ASN A 351 7.15 -5.07 19.60
N LEU A 352 6.92 -5.81 18.52
CA LEU A 352 6.28 -5.37 17.28
C LEU A 352 5.00 -6.19 17.06
N ARG A 353 4.07 -5.65 16.25
CA ARG A 353 2.98 -6.45 15.67
C ARG A 353 3.57 -7.55 14.76
N ILE A 354 2.80 -8.58 14.48
CA ILE A 354 3.28 -9.77 13.77
C ILE A 354 3.70 -9.41 12.33
N ASP A 355 2.85 -8.69 11.61
CA ASP A 355 3.09 -8.09 10.29
C ASP A 355 4.29 -7.13 10.28
N ASP A 356 4.37 -6.21 11.25
CA ASP A 356 5.48 -5.25 11.37
C ASP A 356 6.83 -5.95 11.59
N ALA A 357 6.85 -6.97 12.47
CA ALA A 357 8.03 -7.76 12.75
C ALA A 357 8.44 -8.60 11.54
N GLN A 358 7.46 -9.16 10.81
CA GLN A 358 7.71 -9.90 9.58
C GLN A 358 8.34 -9.01 8.52
N TRP A 359 7.76 -7.83 8.27
CA TRP A 359 8.32 -6.86 7.33
C TRP A 359 9.75 -6.51 7.69
N LEU A 360 10.00 -6.18 8.96
CA LEU A 360 11.33 -5.80 9.44
C LEU A 360 12.34 -6.95 9.35
N TYR A 361 11.90 -8.19 9.55
CA TYR A 361 12.74 -9.38 9.41
C TYR A 361 13.05 -9.70 7.95
N GLU A 362 12.13 -9.45 7.02
CA GLU A 362 12.43 -9.63 5.59
C GLU A 362 13.31 -8.49 5.05
N TRP A 363 13.17 -7.28 5.60
CA TRP A 363 13.93 -6.10 5.17
C TRP A 363 15.34 -6.00 5.77
N ALA A 364 15.52 -6.30 7.06
CA ALA A 364 16.82 -6.15 7.71
C ALA A 364 17.77 -7.32 7.41
N ASP A 365 19.07 -7.10 7.61
CA ASP A 365 20.14 -8.11 7.52
C ASP A 365 20.98 -8.13 8.80
N LEU A 366 21.84 -9.15 8.94
CA LEU A 366 22.87 -9.13 9.99
C LEU A 366 23.77 -7.90 9.81
N GLY A 367 24.09 -7.23 10.93
CA GLY A 367 24.92 -6.04 10.95
C GLY A 367 24.17 -4.73 10.74
N VAL A 368 22.85 -4.74 10.46
CA VAL A 368 22.07 -3.49 10.37
C VAL A 368 22.17 -2.73 11.71
N PRO A 369 22.61 -1.45 11.69
CA PRO A 369 22.65 -0.61 12.87
C PRO A 369 21.27 -0.36 13.47
N VAL A 370 21.19 -0.39 14.80
CA VAL A 370 19.99 -0.11 15.59
C VAL A 370 20.32 0.92 16.65
N LYS A 371 19.77 2.13 16.54
CA LYS A 371 19.93 3.20 17.53
C LYS A 371 18.69 3.28 18.41
N ILE A 372 18.87 3.27 19.73
CA ILE A 372 17.78 3.34 20.70
C ILE A 372 17.98 4.59 21.58
N TYR A 373 16.97 5.47 21.62
CA TYR A 373 17.06 6.75 22.33
C TYR A 373 15.84 7.12 23.19
#